data_AF-A0A2I1I0V5-F1
#
_entry.id   AF-A0A2I1I0V5-F1
#
_cell.length_a   1.000
_cell.length_b   1.000
_cell.length_c   1.000
_cell.angle_alpha   90.00
_cell.angle_beta   90.00
_cell.angle_gamma   90.00
#
_symmetry.space_group_name_H-M   'P 1'
#
loop_
_entity.id
_entity.type
_entity.pdbx_description
1 polymer ?
#
loop_
_entity_poly.entity_id
_entity_poly.type
_entity_poly.pdbx_seq_one_letter_code
_entity_poly.pdbx_strand_id
1 'polypeptide(L)'
;MYPRRSRFSPEIRPGNARQQLSMTIWACVFLASIVVMFAAFVLSGNFGVRELVCVMIGSGAAVVLGICCFVALPTLVRAMRDALQGPGDSRPAIGTFIMIAAAALIGTTMVVMGGGAFAEGYEDARTGPQTKAVTSCERFRTETERGRRGSTYYRNYFTLHFDDGKSRRFEIRTDTKDEFAQPTSPYYALYQACVVRPFTTSIVVDVYPRSGIIKAIREA
;
A
#
# COMPACT_ATOMS: atom_id res chain seq x y z
N MET A 1 -40.60 -4.52 58.62
CA MET A 1 -39.21 -4.54 58.10
C MET A 1 -39.22 -5.09 56.68
N TYR A 2 -39.03 -4.23 55.67
CA TYR A 2 -38.82 -4.65 54.28
C TYR A 2 -37.33 -4.52 53.96
N PRO A 3 -36.69 -5.50 53.31
CA PRO A 3 -35.26 -5.43 53.04
C PRO A 3 -34.97 -4.45 51.90
N ARG A 4 -34.03 -3.52 52.13
CA ARG A 4 -33.47 -2.63 51.11
C ARG A 4 -32.73 -3.46 50.06
N ARG A 5 -33.25 -3.49 48.84
CA ARG A 5 -32.55 -4.03 47.66
C ARG A 5 -31.33 -3.15 47.38
N SER A 6 -30.14 -3.73 47.47
CA SER A 6 -28.86 -3.09 47.17
C SER A 6 -28.80 -2.70 45.69
N ARG A 7 -28.64 -1.40 45.43
CA ARG A 7 -28.63 -0.76 44.10
C ARG A 7 -27.31 -0.91 43.34
N PHE A 8 -26.52 -1.92 43.70
CA PHE A 8 -25.21 -2.21 43.11
C PHE A 8 -25.18 -3.67 42.64
N SER A 9 -25.89 -3.93 41.55
CA SER A 9 -25.54 -5.01 40.65
C SER A 9 -25.32 -4.35 39.30
N PRO A 10 -24.11 -4.37 38.70
CA PRO A 10 -23.94 -3.91 37.34
C PRO A 10 -24.66 -4.93 36.46
N GLU A 11 -25.93 -4.66 36.19
CA GLU A 11 -26.70 -5.43 35.23
C GLU A 11 -26.07 -5.15 33.87
N ILE A 12 -25.24 -6.11 33.41
CA ILE A 12 -24.61 -6.11 32.10
C ILE A 12 -25.75 -6.17 31.09
N ARG A 13 -26.23 -5.00 30.67
CA ARG A 13 -27.30 -4.85 29.69
C ARG A 13 -26.82 -5.56 28.41
N PRO A 14 -27.56 -6.54 27.87
CA PRO A 14 -27.09 -7.40 26.77
C PRO A 14 -26.72 -6.65 25.48
N GLY A 15 -27.19 -5.40 25.33
CA GLY A 15 -26.76 -4.50 24.25
C GLY A 15 -25.29 -4.04 24.35
N ASN A 16 -24.75 -3.87 25.56
CA ASN A 16 -23.38 -3.39 25.76
C ASN A 16 -22.34 -4.47 25.41
N ALA A 17 -22.61 -5.74 25.72
CA ALA A 17 -21.68 -6.85 25.42
C ALA A 17 -21.54 -7.08 23.90
N ARG A 18 -22.65 -7.05 23.16
CA ARG A 18 -22.63 -7.17 21.68
C ARG A 18 -21.94 -5.98 21.02
N GLN A 19 -22.19 -4.78 21.52
CA GLN A 19 -21.55 -3.56 21.01
C GLN A 19 -20.05 -3.53 21.32
N GLN A 20 -19.63 -3.95 22.52
CA GLN A 20 -18.22 -4.10 22.86
C GLN A 20 -17.54 -5.15 21.99
N LEU A 21 -18.16 -6.32 21.80
CA LEU A 21 -17.60 -7.38 20.96
C LEU A 21 -17.46 -6.93 19.49
N SER A 22 -18.47 -6.23 18.95
CA SER A 22 -18.38 -5.62 17.60
C SER A 22 -17.22 -4.63 17.50
N MET A 23 -17.06 -3.73 18.48
CA MET A 23 -15.95 -2.78 18.52
C MET A 23 -14.58 -3.48 18.58
N THR A 24 -14.46 -4.56 19.37
CA THR A 24 -13.21 -5.34 19.43
C THR A 24 -12.90 -6.01 18.09
N ILE A 25 -13.90 -6.55 17.40
CA ILE A 25 -13.70 -7.15 16.07
C ILE A 25 -13.18 -6.09 15.09
N TRP A 26 -13.83 -4.93 15.01
CA TRP A 26 -13.40 -3.85 14.10
C TRP A 26 -12.00 -3.34 14.44
N ALA A 27 -11.64 -3.24 15.72
CA ALA A 27 -10.29 -2.88 16.14
C ALA A 27 -9.25 -3.94 15.71
N CYS A 28 -9.56 -5.22 15.88
CA CYS A 28 -8.70 -6.32 15.43
C CYS A 28 -8.52 -6.31 13.91
N VAL A 29 -9.60 -6.11 13.15
CA VAL A 29 -9.56 -6.01 11.67
C VAL A 29 -8.70 -4.81 11.25
N PHE A 30 -8.91 -3.64 11.85
CA PHE A 30 -8.11 -2.45 11.55
C PHE A 30 -6.61 -2.69 11.77
N LEU A 31 -6.22 -3.25 12.92
CA LEU A 31 -4.83 -3.58 13.22
C LEU A 31 -4.26 -4.64 12.29
N ALA A 32 -5.02 -5.71 12.01
CA ALA A 32 -4.61 -6.74 11.08
C ALA A 32 -4.40 -6.18 9.66
N SER A 33 -5.28 -5.30 9.17
CA SER A 33 -5.12 -4.65 7.87
C SER A 33 -3.86 -3.79 7.79
N ILE A 34 -3.50 -3.06 8.86
CA ILE A 34 -2.23 -2.33 8.91
C ILE A 34 -1.05 -3.28 8.77
N VAL A 35 -1.05 -4.37 9.54
CA VAL A 35 0.05 -5.35 9.54
C VAL A 35 0.19 -6.00 8.17
N VAL A 36 -0.92 -6.42 7.56
CA VAL A 36 -0.92 -7.04 6.22
C VAL A 36 -0.43 -6.05 5.16
N MET A 37 -0.92 -4.81 5.19
CA MET A 37 -0.48 -3.78 4.25
C MET A 37 1.03 -3.51 4.37
N PHE A 38 1.53 -3.39 5.59
CA PHE A 38 2.96 -3.16 5.83
C PHE A 38 3.83 -4.36 5.45
N ALA A 39 3.39 -5.57 5.80
CA ALA A 39 4.06 -6.80 5.41
C ALA A 39 4.13 -6.92 3.89
N ALA A 40 3.02 -6.73 3.18
CA ALA A 40 2.96 -6.77 1.73
C ALA A 40 3.93 -5.78 1.08
N PHE A 41 4.02 -4.55 1.61
CA PHE A 41 4.97 -3.54 1.14
C PHE A 41 6.44 -3.94 1.35
N VAL A 42 6.78 -4.51 2.51
CA VAL A 42 8.15 -4.96 2.78
C VAL A 42 8.53 -6.20 1.96
N LEU A 43 7.56 -7.07 1.70
CA LEU A 43 7.74 -8.33 0.97
C LEU A 43 7.66 -8.18 -0.56
N SER A 44 7.30 -7.00 -1.08
CA SER A 44 6.91 -6.81 -2.49
C SER A 44 8.00 -7.12 -3.50
N GLY A 45 9.27 -7.18 -3.10
CA GLY A 45 10.37 -7.36 -4.06
C GLY A 45 10.35 -6.26 -5.13
N ASN A 46 11.17 -6.44 -6.17
CA ASN A 46 11.28 -5.44 -7.25
C ASN A 46 10.71 -5.91 -8.60
N PHE A 47 10.38 -7.21 -8.72
CA PHE A 47 9.99 -7.82 -9.99
C PHE A 47 9.11 -9.04 -9.81
N GLY A 48 8.35 -9.32 -10.86
CA GLY A 48 7.73 -10.62 -11.08
C GLY A 48 6.33 -10.73 -10.50
N VAL A 49 5.80 -11.96 -10.57
CA VAL A 49 4.45 -12.27 -10.06
C VAL A 49 4.32 -11.99 -8.57
N ARG A 50 5.43 -12.11 -7.82
CA ARG A 50 5.47 -11.80 -6.39
C ARG A 50 5.14 -10.33 -6.11
N GLU A 51 5.68 -9.40 -6.92
CA GLU A 51 5.40 -7.97 -6.77
C GLU A 51 3.92 -7.69 -7.01
N LEU A 52 3.36 -8.23 -8.10
CA LEU A 52 1.92 -8.11 -8.39
C LEU A 52 1.06 -8.64 -7.25
N VAL A 53 1.37 -9.83 -6.72
CA VAL A 53 0.62 -10.44 -5.61
C VAL A 53 0.72 -9.59 -4.33
N CYS A 54 1.92 -9.09 -3.99
CA CYS A 54 2.10 -8.24 -2.83
C CYS A 54 1.37 -6.90 -2.98
N VAL A 55 1.42 -6.26 -4.15
CA VAL A 55 0.66 -5.03 -4.42
C VAL A 55 -0.83 -5.28 -4.30
N MET A 56 -1.34 -6.42 -4.80
CA MET A 56 -2.74 -6.82 -4.68
C MET A 56 -3.20 -7.07 -3.25
N ILE A 57 -2.40 -7.78 -2.46
CA ILE A 57 -2.70 -8.02 -1.05
C ILE A 57 -2.67 -6.71 -0.26
N GLY A 58 -1.65 -5.88 -0.49
CA GLY A 58 -1.47 -4.59 0.17
C GLY A 58 -2.60 -3.61 -0.15
N SER A 59 -3.01 -3.54 -1.41
CA SER A 59 -4.10 -2.67 -1.87
C SER A 59 -5.46 -3.13 -1.35
N GLY A 60 -5.72 -4.44 -1.33
CA GLY A 60 -6.91 -5.01 -0.68
C GLY A 60 -6.97 -4.69 0.81
N ALA A 61 -5.85 -4.84 1.53
CA ALA A 61 -5.76 -4.49 2.94
C ALA A 61 -5.98 -2.99 3.20
N ALA A 62 -5.48 -2.11 2.31
CA ALA A 62 -5.73 -0.67 2.38
C ALA A 62 -7.22 -0.33 2.25
N VAL A 63 -7.95 -0.99 1.33
CA VAL A 63 -9.40 -0.80 1.19
C VAL A 63 -10.14 -1.20 2.48
N VAL A 64 -9.80 -2.35 3.06
CA VAL A 64 -10.41 -2.81 4.33
C VAL A 64 -10.11 -1.83 5.46
N LEU A 65 -8.88 -1.31 5.54
CA LEU A 65 -8.49 -0.29 6.50
C LEU A 65 -9.33 0.98 6.33
N GLY A 66 -9.54 1.43 5.10
CA GLY A 66 -10.37 2.59 4.81
C GLY A 66 -11.83 2.39 5.21
N ILE A 67 -12.40 1.21 4.97
CA ILE A 67 -13.76 0.85 5.43
C ILE A 67 -13.83 0.92 6.96
N CYS A 68 -12.83 0.40 7.68
CA CYS A 68 -12.78 0.48 9.14
C CYS A 68 -12.80 1.92 9.64
N CYS A 69 -12.07 2.85 8.97
CA CYS A 69 -12.12 4.27 9.30
C CYS A 69 -13.53 4.85 9.18
N PHE A 70 -14.27 4.51 8.12
CA PHE A 70 -15.65 4.98 7.93
C PHE A 70 -16.62 4.39 8.94
N VAL A 71 -16.49 3.12 9.30
CA VAL A 71 -17.31 2.46 10.32
C VAL A 71 -17.10 3.07 11.71
N ALA A 72 -15.90 3.61 11.99
CA ALA A 72 -15.62 4.30 13.25
C ALA A 72 -16.26 5.70 13.33
N LEU A 73 -16.55 6.38 12.22
CA LEU A 73 -17.04 7.77 12.21
C LEU A 73 -18.32 8.00 13.05
N PRO A 74 -19.38 7.18 12.97
CA PRO A 74 -20.58 7.40 13.78
C PRO A 74 -20.27 7.36 15.29
N THR A 75 -19.33 6.52 15.72
CA THR A 75 -18.94 6.42 17.13
C THR A 75 -18.16 7.65 17.58
N LEU A 76 -17.25 8.14 16.74
CA LEU A 76 -16.49 9.37 16.99
C LEU A 76 -17.40 10.61 17.01
N VAL A 77 -18.37 10.70 16.10
CA VAL A 77 -19.34 11.81 16.08
C VAL A 77 -20.22 11.80 17.32
N ARG A 78 -20.65 10.63 17.80
CA ARG A 78 -21.40 10.51 19.08
C ARG A 78 -20.53 10.98 20.25
N ALA A 79 -19.29 10.48 20.34
CA ALA A 79 -18.36 10.88 21.39
C ALA A 79 -18.08 12.39 21.39
N MET A 80 -17.96 13.01 20.22
CA MET A 80 -17.81 14.46 20.08
C MET A 80 -19.05 15.20 20.58
N ARG A 81 -20.27 14.74 20.22
CA ARG A 81 -21.52 15.34 20.70
C ARG A 81 -21.66 15.24 22.22
N ASP A 82 -21.34 14.08 22.79
CA ASP A 82 -21.37 13.86 24.24
C ASP A 82 -20.36 14.78 24.95
N ALA A 83 -19.14 14.93 24.40
CA ALA A 83 -18.13 15.85 24.92
C ALA A 83 -18.54 17.33 24.81
N LEU A 84 -19.33 17.69 23.79
CA LEU A 84 -19.86 19.06 23.62
C LEU A 84 -20.99 19.39 24.62
N GLN A 85 -21.73 18.37 25.06
CA GLN A 85 -22.87 18.52 25.99
C GLN A 85 -22.44 18.42 27.47
N GLY A 86 -21.22 17.96 27.75
CA GLY A 86 -20.68 17.86 29.11
C GLY A 86 -20.29 19.21 29.72
N PRO A 87 -20.41 19.41 31.04
CA PRO A 87 -19.95 20.62 31.71
C PRO A 87 -18.42 20.64 31.83
N GLY A 88 -17.77 21.63 31.22
CA GLY A 88 -16.34 21.91 31.36
C GLY A 88 -15.46 21.37 30.23
N ASP A 89 -14.59 22.24 29.72
CA ASP A 89 -13.54 22.06 28.69
C ASP A 89 -13.96 21.49 27.31
N SER A 90 -13.79 22.32 26.27
CA SER A 90 -13.98 21.96 24.85
C SER A 90 -12.81 21.17 24.24
N ARG A 91 -11.71 21.02 24.97
CA ARG A 91 -10.50 20.28 24.54
C ARG A 91 -10.78 18.83 24.08
N PRO A 92 -11.54 17.99 24.81
CA PRO A 92 -11.92 16.65 24.36
C PRO A 92 -12.74 16.65 23.07
N ALA A 93 -13.60 17.65 22.86
CA ALA A 93 -14.37 17.77 21.63
C ALA A 93 -13.49 18.12 20.43
N ILE A 94 -12.52 19.03 20.59
CA ILE A 94 -11.55 19.37 19.55
C ILE A 94 -10.71 18.14 19.17
N GLY A 95 -10.24 17.37 20.15
CA GLY A 95 -9.49 16.13 19.90
C GLY A 95 -10.31 15.12 19.10
N THR A 96 -11.58 14.95 19.45
CA THR A 96 -12.48 14.03 18.73
C THR A 96 -12.78 14.52 17.30
N PHE A 97 -12.93 15.84 17.11
CA PHE A 97 -13.09 16.42 15.78
C PHE A 97 -11.87 16.18 14.88
N ILE A 98 -10.65 16.34 15.41
CA ILE A 98 -9.41 16.03 14.67
C ILE A 98 -9.38 14.56 14.27
N MET A 99 -9.77 13.65 15.17
CA MET A 99 -9.84 12.21 14.87
C MET A 99 -10.86 11.89 13.78
N ILE A 100 -12.02 12.56 13.77
CA ILE A 100 -13.03 12.42 12.70
C ILE A 100 -12.44 12.86 11.36
N ALA A 101 -11.81 14.04 11.31
CA ALA A 101 -11.21 14.56 10.09
C ALA A 101 -10.09 13.64 9.57
N ALA A 102 -9.22 13.17 10.46
CA ALA A 102 -8.16 12.22 10.12
C ALA A 102 -8.73 10.90 9.60
N ALA A 103 -9.72 10.32 10.27
CA ALA A 103 -10.35 9.08 9.83
C ALA A 103 -11.05 9.23 8.47
N ALA A 104 -11.71 10.36 8.21
CA ALA A 104 -12.34 10.62 6.92
C ALA A 104 -11.30 10.76 5.79
N LEU A 105 -10.20 11.49 6.03
CA LEU A 105 -9.14 11.70 5.05
C LEU A 105 -8.36 10.40 4.77
N ILE A 106 -7.93 9.68 5.82
CA ILE A 106 -7.25 8.40 5.70
C ILE A 106 -8.18 7.38 5.04
N GLY A 107 -9.44 7.31 5.48
CA GLY A 107 -10.43 6.40 4.91
C GLY A 107 -10.62 6.61 3.41
N THR A 108 -10.79 7.87 2.99
CA THR A 108 -11.00 8.21 1.57
C THR A 108 -9.76 7.91 0.73
N THR A 109 -8.58 8.33 1.18
CA THR A 109 -7.33 8.10 0.45
C THR A 109 -7.03 6.61 0.29
N MET A 110 -7.23 5.82 1.33
CA MET A 110 -6.99 4.37 1.32
C MET A 110 -7.98 3.63 0.42
N VAL A 111 -9.27 3.99 0.43
CA VAL A 111 -10.27 3.37 -0.46
C VAL A 111 -10.01 3.72 -1.92
N VAL A 112 -9.70 4.99 -2.23
CA VAL A 112 -9.49 5.44 -3.61
C VAL A 112 -8.20 4.86 -4.18
N MET A 113 -7.07 5.05 -3.48
CA MET A 113 -5.76 4.60 -3.97
C MET A 113 -5.66 3.07 -3.92
N GLY A 114 -6.08 2.45 -2.82
CA GLY A 114 -6.09 1.00 -2.67
C GLY A 114 -7.06 0.33 -3.64
N GLY A 115 -8.27 0.87 -3.79
CA GLY A 115 -9.27 0.34 -4.73
C GLY A 115 -8.81 0.43 -6.18
N GLY A 116 -8.21 1.56 -6.57
CA GLY A 116 -7.61 1.74 -7.91
C GLY A 116 -6.50 0.73 -8.19
N ALA A 117 -5.50 0.66 -7.31
CA ALA A 117 -4.39 -0.28 -7.45
C ALA A 117 -4.85 -1.75 -7.45
N PHE A 118 -5.86 -2.09 -6.64
CA PHE A 118 -6.44 -3.43 -6.62
C PHE A 118 -7.16 -3.75 -7.93
N ALA A 119 -7.94 -2.82 -8.48
CA ALA A 119 -8.63 -3.01 -9.76
C ALA A 119 -7.65 -3.19 -10.92
N GLU A 120 -6.59 -2.36 -10.97
CA GLU A 120 -5.53 -2.48 -11.97
C GLU A 120 -4.81 -3.82 -11.89
N GLY A 121 -4.39 -4.23 -10.68
CA GLY A 121 -3.70 -5.50 -10.50
C GLY A 121 -4.60 -6.72 -10.70
N TYR A 122 -5.89 -6.65 -10.35
CA TYR A 122 -6.86 -7.73 -10.60
C TYR A 122 -7.02 -7.97 -12.09
N GLU A 123 -7.14 -6.89 -12.84
CA GLU A 123 -7.29 -6.97 -14.27
C GLU A 123 -6.01 -7.44 -14.96
N ASP A 124 -4.84 -7.00 -14.49
CA ASP A 124 -3.56 -7.50 -14.97
C ASP A 124 -3.35 -8.98 -14.63
N ALA A 125 -3.84 -9.45 -13.49
CA ALA A 125 -3.84 -10.87 -13.15
C ALA A 125 -4.75 -11.68 -14.08
N ARG A 126 -5.86 -11.09 -14.54
CA ARG A 126 -6.81 -11.72 -15.46
C ARG A 126 -6.31 -11.73 -16.91
N THR A 127 -5.79 -10.60 -17.41
CA THR A 127 -5.31 -10.48 -18.80
C THR A 127 -3.93 -11.09 -18.97
N GLY A 128 -3.16 -11.20 -17.89
CA GLY A 128 -1.77 -11.63 -17.93
C GLY A 128 -0.82 -10.52 -18.39
N PRO A 129 0.49 -10.80 -18.37
CA PRO A 129 1.52 -9.88 -18.83
C PRO A 129 1.49 -9.74 -20.35
N GLN A 130 1.83 -8.54 -20.85
CA GLN A 130 2.04 -8.29 -22.27
C GLN A 130 3.53 -8.12 -22.56
N THR A 131 4.02 -8.85 -23.54
CA THR A 131 5.38 -8.68 -24.05
C THR A 131 5.44 -7.41 -24.89
N LYS A 132 6.32 -6.50 -24.52
CA LYS A 132 6.53 -5.21 -25.18
C LYS A 132 7.99 -5.05 -25.58
N ALA A 133 8.23 -4.66 -26.83
CA ALA A 133 9.58 -4.35 -27.29
C ALA A 133 9.97 -2.95 -26.81
N VAL A 134 11.19 -2.83 -26.28
CA VAL A 134 11.79 -1.57 -25.88
C VAL A 134 12.53 -1.00 -27.09
N THR A 135 12.19 0.23 -27.47
CA THR A 135 12.80 0.95 -28.60
C THR A 135 13.98 1.79 -28.15
N SER A 136 13.89 2.40 -26.97
CA SER A 136 14.99 3.15 -26.37
C SER A 136 14.84 3.26 -24.85
N CYS A 137 15.92 3.63 -24.17
CA CYS A 137 15.94 3.85 -22.74
C CYS A 137 16.61 5.17 -22.40
N GLU A 138 16.03 5.90 -21.44
CA GLU A 138 16.51 7.22 -21.03
C GLU A 138 16.58 7.36 -19.50
N ARG A 139 17.32 8.38 -19.06
CA ARG A 139 17.35 8.84 -17.65
C ARG A 139 17.76 7.76 -16.65
N PHE A 140 18.68 6.86 -17.03
CA PHE A 140 19.26 5.91 -16.07
C PHE A 140 20.02 6.67 -14.98
N ARG A 141 19.57 6.56 -13.73
CA ARG A 141 20.19 7.17 -12.56
C ARG A 141 20.15 6.21 -11.39
N THR A 142 21.28 6.05 -10.72
CA THR A 142 21.39 5.33 -9.45
C THR A 142 21.49 6.33 -8.30
N GLU A 143 20.56 6.28 -7.37
CA GLU A 143 20.57 7.05 -6.13
C GLU A 143 20.92 6.14 -4.95
N THR A 144 21.73 6.65 -4.03
CA THR A 144 22.15 5.89 -2.84
C THR A 144 21.28 6.29 -1.66
N GLU A 145 20.59 5.31 -1.07
CA GLU A 145 19.72 5.50 0.10
C GLU A 145 20.38 4.88 1.34
N ARG A 146 20.70 5.71 2.34
CA ARG A 146 21.20 5.23 3.64
C ARG A 146 20.03 4.87 4.55
N GLY A 147 19.92 3.60 4.88
CA GLY A 147 18.96 3.10 5.87
C GLY A 147 19.39 3.39 7.31
N ARG A 148 18.43 3.27 8.23
CA ARG A 148 18.57 3.60 9.67
C ARG A 148 19.65 2.83 10.44
N ARG A 149 20.20 1.73 9.90
CA ARG A 149 21.23 0.88 10.55
C ARG A 149 22.54 0.79 9.77
N GLY A 150 22.87 1.80 8.96
CA GLY A 150 24.07 1.76 8.11
C GLY A 150 23.96 0.83 6.90
N SER A 151 22.81 0.17 6.72
CA SER A 151 22.45 -0.51 5.48
C SER A 151 22.39 0.51 4.35
N THR A 152 23.14 0.29 3.29
CA THR A 152 23.10 1.12 2.08
C THR A 152 22.30 0.40 1.03
N TYR A 153 21.27 1.05 0.50
CA TYR A 153 20.48 0.54 -0.63
C TYR A 153 20.70 1.45 -1.83
N TYR A 154 20.47 0.91 -3.02
CA TYR A 154 20.64 1.64 -4.27
C TYR A 154 19.31 1.63 -5.02
N ARG A 155 18.80 2.81 -5.36
CA ARG A 155 17.60 2.96 -6.19
C ARG A 155 18.01 3.32 -7.60
N ASN A 156 17.62 2.49 -8.55
CA ASN A 156 17.88 2.68 -9.96
C ASN A 156 16.60 3.16 -10.63
N TYR A 157 16.64 4.36 -11.18
CA TYR A 157 15.56 4.97 -11.95
C TYR A 157 15.90 4.92 -13.42
N PHE A 158 14.93 4.55 -14.25
CA PHE A 158 15.09 4.55 -15.71
C PHE A 158 13.72 4.70 -16.38
N THR A 159 13.71 5.22 -17.59
CA THR A 159 12.52 5.34 -18.42
C THR A 159 12.70 4.47 -19.65
N LEU A 160 11.79 3.53 -19.87
CA LEU A 160 11.73 2.73 -21.09
C LEU A 160 10.73 3.34 -22.05
N HIS A 161 11.12 3.43 -23.32
CA HIS A 161 10.26 3.75 -24.45
C HIS A 161 9.91 2.46 -25.17
N PHE A 162 8.62 2.23 -25.38
CA PHE A 162 8.10 1.04 -26.03
C PHE A 162 7.80 1.28 -27.51
N ASP A 163 7.65 0.19 -28.25
CA ASP A 163 7.27 0.16 -29.67
C ASP A 163 5.92 0.83 -29.97
N ASP A 164 5.00 0.82 -29.01
CA ASP A 164 3.71 1.50 -29.10
C ASP A 164 3.78 3.03 -28.87
N GLY A 165 5.00 3.58 -28.78
CA GLY A 165 5.25 5.01 -28.57
C GLY A 165 5.00 5.48 -27.13
N LYS A 166 4.68 4.58 -26.20
CA LYS A 166 4.51 4.93 -24.79
C LYS A 166 5.84 4.87 -24.06
N SER A 167 5.99 5.75 -23.08
CA SER A 167 7.14 5.76 -22.17
C SER A 167 6.67 5.43 -20.76
N ARG A 168 7.43 4.62 -20.03
CA ARG A 168 7.19 4.38 -18.60
C ARG A 168 8.45 4.49 -17.79
N ARG A 169 8.32 5.13 -16.63
CA ARG A 169 9.37 5.21 -15.63
C ARG A 169 9.27 4.02 -14.69
N PHE A 170 10.42 3.42 -14.40
CA PHE A 170 10.56 2.30 -13.48
C PHE A 170 11.57 2.65 -12.39
N GLU A 171 11.38 2.02 -11.23
CA GLU A 171 12.24 2.13 -10.05
C GLU A 171 12.58 0.72 -9.58
N ILE A 172 13.86 0.46 -9.36
CA ILE A 172 14.34 -0.83 -8.85
C ILE A 172 15.27 -0.58 -7.68
N ARG A 173 15.04 -1.28 -6.57
CA ARG A 173 15.90 -1.23 -5.40
C ARG A 173 16.88 -2.40 -5.38
N THR A 174 18.18 -2.14 -5.43
CA THR A 174 19.23 -3.16 -5.30
C THR A 174 19.92 -3.02 -3.94
N ASP A 175 20.41 -4.15 -3.42
CA ASP A 175 21.14 -4.18 -2.15
C ASP A 175 22.62 -3.84 -2.36
N THR A 176 23.14 -4.06 -3.57
CA THR A 176 24.49 -3.67 -3.95
C THR A 176 24.50 -2.66 -5.10
N LYS A 177 25.54 -1.83 -5.16
CA LYS A 177 25.67 -0.77 -6.17
C LYS A 177 25.75 -1.34 -7.58
N ASP A 178 26.52 -2.42 -7.72
CA ASP A 178 26.88 -3.00 -9.01
C ASP A 178 25.97 -4.17 -9.39
N GLU A 179 24.94 -4.47 -8.58
CA GLU A 179 23.97 -5.53 -8.86
C GLU A 179 23.30 -5.35 -10.22
N PHE A 180 23.10 -4.11 -10.65
CA PHE A 180 22.53 -3.79 -11.94
C PHE A 180 23.47 -4.16 -13.10
N ALA A 181 24.78 -4.01 -12.88
CA ALA A 181 25.83 -4.26 -13.88
C ALA A 181 26.38 -5.69 -13.85
N GLN A 182 25.97 -6.52 -12.88
CA GLN A 182 26.45 -7.89 -12.74
C GLN A 182 25.82 -8.80 -13.80
N PRO A 183 26.60 -9.60 -14.55
CA PRO A 183 26.08 -10.51 -15.58
C PRO A 183 25.10 -11.58 -15.06
N THR A 184 25.22 -11.95 -13.78
CA THR A 184 24.35 -12.92 -13.10
C THR A 184 23.02 -12.30 -12.65
N SER A 185 22.87 -10.98 -12.77
CA SER A 185 21.67 -10.26 -12.34
C SER A 185 20.59 -10.30 -13.41
N PRO A 186 19.30 -10.46 -13.02
CA PRO A 186 18.19 -10.35 -13.97
C PRO A 186 18.06 -8.95 -14.60
N TYR A 187 18.76 -7.95 -14.06
CA TYR A 187 18.76 -6.57 -14.56
C TYR A 187 19.85 -6.30 -15.59
N TYR A 188 20.75 -7.26 -15.81
CA TYR A 188 21.91 -7.06 -16.67
C TYR A 188 21.53 -6.68 -18.10
N ALA A 189 20.47 -7.31 -18.64
CA ALA A 189 19.95 -6.97 -19.95
C ALA A 189 19.53 -5.48 -20.01
N LEU A 190 18.79 -5.00 -18.99
CA LEU A 190 18.45 -3.57 -18.91
C LEU A 190 19.67 -2.67 -18.78
N TYR A 191 20.67 -3.07 -17.99
CA TYR A 191 21.90 -2.29 -17.87
C TYR A 191 22.64 -2.19 -19.20
N GLN A 192 22.76 -3.31 -19.92
CA GLN A 192 23.37 -3.31 -21.24
C GLN A 192 22.60 -2.44 -22.22
N ALA A 193 21.27 -2.52 -22.24
CA ALA A 193 20.48 -1.67 -23.11
C ALA A 193 20.53 -0.21 -22.71
N CYS A 194 20.25 0.14 -21.45
CA CYS A 194 20.11 1.53 -21.03
C CYS A 194 21.45 2.28 -20.88
N VAL A 195 22.51 1.59 -20.47
CA VAL A 195 23.78 2.22 -20.09
C VAL A 195 24.87 1.97 -21.13
N VAL A 196 25.01 0.72 -21.60
CA VAL A 196 26.12 0.36 -22.51
C VAL A 196 25.76 0.68 -23.97
N ARG A 197 24.51 0.40 -24.38
CA ARG A 197 24.06 0.43 -25.78
C ARG A 197 22.63 0.97 -25.97
N PRO A 198 22.33 2.22 -25.57
CA PRO A 198 20.98 2.82 -25.53
C PRO A 198 20.16 2.78 -26.82
N PHE A 199 20.79 2.57 -27.98
CA PHE A 199 20.14 2.66 -29.29
C PHE A 199 20.30 1.41 -30.16
N THR A 200 20.88 0.32 -29.65
CA THR A 200 21.25 -0.83 -30.51
C THR A 200 20.77 -2.20 -30.02
N THR A 201 20.19 -2.29 -28.83
CA THR A 201 19.71 -3.55 -28.26
C THR A 201 18.19 -3.60 -28.24
N SER A 202 17.63 -4.57 -28.96
CA SER A 202 16.22 -4.96 -28.88
C SER A 202 16.01 -5.82 -27.63
N ILE A 203 15.38 -5.25 -26.60
CA ILE A 203 14.96 -5.99 -25.40
C ILE A 203 13.45 -6.09 -25.42
N VAL A 204 12.94 -7.24 -24.99
CA VAL A 204 11.51 -7.42 -24.71
C VAL A 204 11.29 -7.48 -23.20
N VAL A 205 10.27 -6.75 -22.75
CA VAL A 205 9.87 -6.70 -21.34
C VAL A 205 8.44 -7.20 -21.26
N ASP A 206 8.21 -8.18 -20.38
CA ASP A 206 6.88 -8.62 -20.01
C ASP A 206 6.35 -7.68 -18.93
N VAL A 207 5.42 -6.81 -19.29
CA VAL A 207 4.85 -5.80 -18.39
C VAL A 207 3.37 -6.07 -18.16
N TYR A 208 2.92 -5.87 -16.93
CA TYR A 208 1.52 -5.79 -16.59
C TYR A 208 0.99 -4.41 -16.96
N PRO A 209 0.13 -4.30 -18.00
CA PRO A 209 -0.13 -3.04 -18.66
C PRO A 209 -0.86 -2.02 -17.79
N ARG A 210 -1.73 -2.40 -16.85
CA ARG A 210 -2.44 -1.40 -16.02
C ARG A 210 -1.63 -0.95 -14.81
N SER A 211 -1.16 -1.88 -14.00
CA SER A 211 -0.33 -1.69 -12.81
C SER A 211 1.07 -1.18 -13.10
N GLY A 212 1.59 -1.39 -14.32
CA GLY A 212 2.93 -0.99 -14.71
C GLY A 212 4.04 -1.83 -14.08
N ILE A 213 3.73 -3.01 -13.57
CA ILE A 213 4.69 -3.92 -12.93
C ILE A 213 5.45 -4.72 -13.99
N ILE A 214 6.77 -4.87 -13.84
CA ILE A 214 7.58 -5.70 -14.72
C ILE A 214 7.58 -7.15 -14.21
N LYS A 215 7.14 -8.08 -15.05
CA LYS A 215 7.19 -9.51 -14.75
C LYS A 215 8.56 -10.10 -15.04
N ALA A 216 9.09 -9.87 -16.24
CA ALA A 216 10.33 -10.47 -16.72
C ALA A 216 10.95 -9.62 -17.84
N ILE A 217 12.25 -9.80 -18.04
CA ILE A 217 13.03 -9.10 -19.05
C ILE A 217 13.81 -10.14 -19.82
N ARG A 218 13.79 -10.06 -21.15
CA ARG A 218 14.51 -10.99 -22.03
C ARG A 218 15.12 -10.21 -23.18
N GLU A 219 16.24 -10.73 -23.69
CA GLU A 219 16.76 -10.28 -24.98
C GLU A 219 15.78 -10.73 -26.07
N ALA A 220 15.55 -9.85 -27.07
CA ALA A 220 14.66 -10.13 -28.19
C ALA A 220 15.29 -11.11 -29.20
#